data_AF-A0A354IWI5-F1
#
_entry.id   AF-A0A354IWI5-F1
#
_cell.length_a   1.000
_cell.length_b   1.000
_cell.length_c   1.000
_cell.angle_alpha   90.00
_cell.angle_beta   90.00
_cell.angle_gamma   90.00
#
_symmetry.space_group_name_H-M   'P 1'
#
loop_
_entity.id
_entity.type
_entity.pdbx_description
1 polymer ?
#
loop_
_entity_poly.entity_id
_entity_poly.type
_entity_poly.pdbx_seq_one_letter_code
_entity_poly.pdbx_strand_id
1 'polypeptide(L)'
;MSDSVVATSPVAPVTRFASSGPEHCLERRPDGVFADPAVLGTTILAAVDSVLRSGRYFTGLNYPVLLKALFDSGPDLPLGPDGVPLVRLADDIVPFNLQRRPLYRAVRIAGAEAEYVFEPVHLGGSDGQPEVPARLDVDEFVADMWLKGIRFGIDIGAVRGAIASGNAGRIVVARRLEPVAGEDANVIEVSEDIHRSNAPRQLANGKLDLMCFQNRFPQVKGGTRLLQKLPPRAGTAGFEISGLRIEPAAPRDLDFSTYAGDGTGIDKGRDGEYLVATRAGFLNVDATTRQISVGDKIVSRDGVSARTTGNLNLTGDYEEFGDVQEKRVIEGTSITVHGNVYGELVSRGGTVRLCANLVGGRATNKAGDIVVDGVASSAHLQALAGTVSLQRAENCVISATRVRIAHAVNCEIIADELHVGRAD
;
A
#
# COMPACT_ATOMS: atom_id res chain seq x y z
N MET A 1 -4.89 15.84 -74.27
CA MET A 1 -4.02 16.07 -73.11
C MET A 1 -4.09 17.55 -72.85
N SER A 2 -4.97 17.95 -71.94
CA SER A 2 -5.30 19.35 -71.69
C SER A 2 -4.90 19.64 -70.25
N ASP A 3 -3.93 20.55 -70.10
CA ASP A 3 -3.50 21.11 -68.84
C ASP A 3 -4.66 21.85 -68.16
N SER A 4 -4.88 21.57 -66.88
CA SER A 4 -5.65 22.43 -66.00
C SER A 4 -4.86 22.63 -64.72
N VAL A 5 -4.14 23.75 -64.70
CA VAL A 5 -3.47 24.32 -63.55
C VAL A 5 -4.55 24.79 -62.57
N VAL A 6 -4.68 24.09 -61.44
CA VAL A 6 -5.51 24.52 -60.32
C VAL A 6 -4.72 25.55 -59.52
N ALA A 7 -5.18 26.80 -59.58
CA ALA A 7 -4.66 27.90 -58.78
C ALA A 7 -4.90 27.63 -57.29
N THR A 8 -3.81 27.54 -56.53
CA THR A 8 -3.84 27.57 -55.06
C THR A 8 -4.19 28.98 -54.60
N SER A 9 -5.36 29.13 -53.98
CA SER A 9 -5.77 30.36 -53.32
C SER A 9 -4.83 30.68 -52.13
N PRO A 10 -4.47 31.96 -51.90
CA PRO A 10 -3.62 32.32 -50.78
C PRO A 10 -4.38 32.15 -49.46
N VAL A 11 -3.78 31.42 -48.52
CA VAL A 11 -4.21 31.31 -47.12
C VAL A 11 -4.20 32.73 -46.52
N ALA A 12 -5.36 33.18 -46.02
CA ALA A 12 -5.53 34.48 -45.39
C ALA A 12 -4.59 34.62 -44.17
N PRO A 13 -4.10 35.84 -43.85
CA PRO A 13 -3.11 36.04 -42.81
C PRO A 13 -3.65 35.66 -41.42
N VAL A 14 -2.99 34.66 -40.82
CA VAL A 14 -3.21 34.19 -39.45
C VAL A 14 -2.84 35.32 -38.49
N THR A 15 -3.82 35.82 -37.73
CA THR A 15 -3.53 36.85 -36.72
C THR A 15 -3.26 36.15 -35.38
N ARG A 16 -2.01 35.75 -35.16
CA ARG A 16 -1.54 35.49 -33.78
C ARG A 16 -1.61 36.80 -33.00
N PHE A 17 -2.02 36.76 -31.74
CA PHE A 17 -1.93 37.95 -30.89
C PHE A 17 -0.48 38.45 -30.91
N ALA A 18 -0.26 39.63 -31.49
CA ALA A 18 1.06 40.23 -31.58
C ALA A 18 1.42 40.78 -30.19
N SER A 19 1.91 39.91 -29.32
CA SER A 19 2.49 40.30 -28.05
C SER A 19 3.58 39.33 -27.63
N SER A 20 4.52 39.83 -26.84
CA SER A 20 5.51 39.04 -26.11
C SER A 20 4.96 38.51 -24.78
N GLY A 21 3.63 38.43 -24.64
CA GLY A 21 2.90 38.03 -23.42
C GLY A 21 2.33 36.60 -23.49
N PRO A 22 1.70 36.08 -22.42
CA PRO A 22 1.19 34.71 -22.36
C PRO A 22 0.09 34.39 -23.38
N GLU A 23 -0.61 35.39 -23.91
CA GLU A 23 -1.65 35.25 -24.94
C GLU A 23 -1.18 34.67 -26.30
N HIS A 24 0.14 34.49 -26.52
CA HIS A 24 0.66 33.79 -27.69
C HIS A 24 0.22 32.32 -27.80
N CYS A 25 -0.22 31.70 -26.69
CA CYS A 25 -0.71 30.33 -26.67
C CYS A 25 -2.19 30.19 -27.08
N LEU A 26 -2.87 31.32 -27.33
CA LEU A 26 -4.22 31.36 -27.87
C LEU A 26 -4.18 31.81 -29.33
N GLU A 27 -4.77 31.02 -30.22
CA GLU A 27 -4.87 31.32 -31.63
C GLU A 27 -6.33 31.57 -32.01
N ARG A 28 -6.62 32.78 -32.50
CA ARG A 28 -7.93 33.12 -33.04
C ARG A 28 -7.95 32.82 -34.54
N ARG A 29 -8.79 31.87 -34.94
CA ARG A 29 -9.00 31.45 -36.33
C ARG A 29 -10.42 31.80 -36.78
N PRO A 30 -10.71 31.78 -38.09
CA PRO A 30 -12.07 32.04 -38.60
C PRO A 30 -13.15 31.09 -38.06
N ASP A 31 -12.76 29.91 -37.60
CA ASP A 31 -13.64 28.82 -37.11
C ASP A 31 -13.61 28.62 -35.59
N GLY A 32 -12.86 29.44 -34.85
CA GLY A 32 -12.85 29.39 -33.39
C GLY A 32 -11.58 29.93 -32.73
N VAL A 33 -11.56 29.80 -31.41
CA VAL A 33 -10.41 30.12 -30.55
C VAL A 33 -9.78 28.81 -30.10
N PHE A 34 -8.50 28.62 -30.41
CA PHE A 34 -7.75 27.41 -30.13
C PHE A 34 -6.64 27.69 -29.12
N ALA A 35 -6.42 26.74 -28.22
CA ALA A 35 -5.26 26.70 -27.34
C ALA A 35 -4.19 25.78 -27.92
N ASP A 36 -2.91 26.17 -27.76
CA ASP A 36 -1.79 25.32 -28.11
C ASP A 36 -1.67 24.13 -27.12
N PRO A 37 -1.79 22.87 -27.60
CA PRO A 37 -1.68 21.69 -26.74
C PRO A 37 -0.28 21.49 -26.14
N ALA A 38 0.76 22.14 -26.68
CA ALA A 38 2.13 22.01 -26.18
C ALA A 38 2.37 22.78 -24.86
N VAL A 39 1.49 23.72 -24.50
CA VAL A 39 1.67 24.64 -23.36
C VAL A 39 0.47 24.65 -22.40
N LEU A 40 -0.22 23.51 -22.29
CA LEU A 40 -1.35 23.33 -21.35
C LEU A 40 -0.97 23.63 -19.88
N GLY A 41 -1.98 23.91 -19.06
CA GLY A 41 -1.80 24.23 -17.64
C GLY A 41 -1.58 25.73 -17.38
N THR A 42 -0.48 26.08 -16.70
CA THR A 42 -0.27 27.43 -16.13
C THR A 42 -0.13 28.53 -17.18
N THR A 43 0.42 28.22 -18.36
CA THR A 43 0.57 29.19 -19.46
C THR A 43 -0.79 29.58 -20.05
N ILE A 44 -1.66 28.59 -20.30
CA ILE A 44 -3.03 28.86 -20.78
C ILE A 44 -3.85 29.56 -19.69
N LEU A 45 -3.66 29.20 -18.41
CA LEU A 45 -4.30 29.91 -17.30
C LEU A 45 -3.98 31.41 -17.33
N ALA A 46 -2.71 31.77 -17.54
CA ALA A 46 -2.28 33.16 -17.64
C ALA A 46 -2.88 33.86 -18.87
N ALA A 47 -2.96 33.18 -20.00
CA ALA A 47 -3.56 33.74 -21.22
C ALA A 47 -5.08 33.98 -21.07
N VAL A 48 -5.81 33.01 -20.51
CA VAL A 48 -7.25 33.13 -20.22
C VAL A 48 -7.50 34.24 -19.20
N ASP A 49 -6.70 34.32 -18.13
CA ASP A 49 -6.81 35.39 -17.13
C ASP A 49 -6.51 36.77 -17.75
N SER A 50 -5.50 36.89 -18.62
CA SER A 50 -5.18 38.11 -19.38
C SER A 50 -6.36 38.57 -20.25
N VAL A 51 -6.96 37.66 -21.02
CA VAL A 51 -8.12 37.94 -21.87
C VAL A 51 -9.31 38.44 -21.04
N LEU A 52 -9.65 37.75 -19.96
CA LEU A 52 -10.81 38.10 -19.13
C LEU A 52 -10.60 39.43 -18.39
N ARG A 53 -9.38 39.69 -17.88
CA ARG A 53 -9.03 40.97 -17.24
C ARG A 53 -8.99 42.14 -18.20
N SER A 54 -8.69 41.92 -19.48
CA SER A 54 -8.76 42.94 -20.52
C SER A 54 -10.19 43.43 -20.82
N GLY A 55 -11.20 42.87 -20.14
CA GLY A 55 -12.60 43.23 -20.34
C GLY A 55 -13.20 42.57 -21.57
N ARG A 56 -12.70 41.39 -21.95
CA ARG A 56 -13.20 40.55 -23.03
C ARG A 56 -13.67 39.21 -22.47
N TYR A 57 -14.48 38.47 -23.22
CA TYR A 57 -14.90 37.13 -22.85
C TYR A 57 -14.97 36.21 -24.08
N PHE A 58 -15.01 34.90 -23.81
CA PHE A 58 -15.07 33.86 -24.83
C PHE A 58 -16.52 33.51 -25.14
N THR A 59 -17.00 33.67 -26.37
CA THR A 59 -18.35 33.28 -26.79
C THR A 59 -18.37 31.84 -27.28
N GLY A 60 -19.43 31.09 -27.00
CA GLY A 60 -19.52 29.67 -27.34
C GLY A 60 -18.49 28.82 -26.58
N LEU A 61 -18.24 29.16 -25.31
CA LEU A 61 -17.18 28.54 -24.52
C LEU A 61 -17.47 27.05 -24.27
N ASN A 62 -16.53 26.19 -24.66
CA ASN A 62 -16.50 24.79 -24.27
C ASN A 62 -15.82 24.64 -22.90
N TYR A 63 -16.61 24.83 -21.85
CA TYR A 63 -16.11 24.84 -20.47
C TYR A 63 -15.45 23.52 -20.02
N PRO A 64 -15.95 22.32 -20.37
CA PRO A 64 -15.22 21.07 -20.11
C PRO A 64 -13.82 21.03 -20.74
N VAL A 65 -13.68 21.49 -21.99
CA VAL A 65 -12.38 21.56 -22.68
C VAL A 65 -11.48 22.60 -22.02
N LEU A 66 -12.02 23.73 -21.58
CA LEU A 66 -11.29 24.73 -20.80
C LEU A 66 -10.76 24.13 -19.49
N LEU A 67 -11.60 23.42 -18.72
CA LEU A 67 -11.16 22.79 -17.47
C LEU A 67 -10.07 21.73 -17.69
N LYS A 68 -10.19 20.92 -18.75
CA LYS A 68 -9.18 19.93 -19.10
C LYS A 68 -7.87 20.59 -19.52
N ALA A 69 -7.93 21.67 -20.29
CA ALA A 69 -6.74 22.42 -20.73
C ALA A 69 -6.02 23.15 -19.58
N LEU A 70 -6.77 23.65 -18.59
CA LEU A 70 -6.23 24.43 -17.47
C LEU A 70 -5.79 23.57 -16.29
N PHE A 71 -6.55 22.52 -15.96
CA PHE A 71 -6.45 21.79 -14.70
C PHE A 71 -6.27 20.28 -14.89
N ASP A 72 -6.20 19.79 -16.13
CA ASP A 72 -6.22 18.36 -16.47
C ASP A 72 -7.43 17.61 -15.87
N SER A 73 -8.53 18.33 -15.67
CA SER A 73 -9.76 17.81 -15.05
C SER A 73 -10.91 17.78 -16.05
N GLY A 74 -11.64 16.67 -16.10
CA GLY A 74 -12.75 16.45 -17.03
C GLY A 74 -12.46 15.40 -18.10
N PRO A 75 -13.34 15.26 -19.12
CA PRO A 75 -13.19 14.27 -20.18
C PRO A 75 -11.92 14.53 -21.01
N ASP A 76 -11.44 13.49 -21.68
CA ASP A 76 -10.28 13.61 -22.58
C ASP A 76 -10.52 14.62 -23.70
N LEU A 77 -9.45 15.33 -24.07
CA LEU A 77 -9.52 16.33 -25.13
C LEU A 77 -9.81 15.64 -26.47
N PRO A 78 -10.70 16.23 -27.30
CA PRO A 78 -10.96 15.69 -28.63
C PRO A 78 -9.69 15.72 -29.49
N LEU A 79 -9.44 14.61 -30.19
CA LEU A 79 -8.32 14.51 -31.12
C LEU A 79 -8.64 15.21 -32.44
N GLY A 80 -7.66 15.93 -32.96
CA GLY A 80 -7.71 16.54 -34.28
C GLY A 80 -7.55 15.53 -35.42
N PRO A 81 -7.76 15.96 -36.69
CA PRO A 81 -7.57 15.12 -37.88
C PRO A 81 -6.16 14.52 -38.00
N ASP A 82 -5.16 15.23 -37.47
CA ASP A 82 -3.74 14.84 -37.51
C ASP A 82 -3.31 13.98 -36.30
N GLY A 83 -4.27 13.55 -35.46
CA GLY A 83 -3.99 12.80 -34.23
C GLY A 83 -3.44 13.64 -33.07
N VAL A 84 -3.24 14.94 -33.27
CA VAL A 84 -2.83 15.90 -32.24
C VAL A 84 -4.09 16.45 -31.55
N PRO A 85 -4.12 16.59 -30.20
CA PRO A 85 -5.24 17.20 -29.50
C PRO A 85 -5.47 18.63 -29.99
N LEU A 86 -6.67 18.91 -30.52
CA LEU A 86 -7.05 20.25 -30.96
C LEU A 86 -7.93 20.86 -29.87
N VAL A 87 -7.40 21.83 -29.12
CA VAL A 87 -8.08 22.42 -27.96
C VAL A 87 -8.90 23.64 -28.41
N ARG A 88 -10.02 23.40 -29.10
CA ARG A 88 -10.97 24.47 -29.42
C ARG A 88 -11.70 24.91 -28.15
N LEU A 89 -11.33 26.06 -27.62
CA LEU A 89 -11.89 26.60 -26.38
C LEU A 89 -13.25 27.27 -26.59
N ALA A 90 -13.40 28.03 -27.67
CA ALA A 90 -14.57 28.89 -27.88
C ALA A 90 -14.81 29.20 -29.36
N ASP A 91 -15.94 29.82 -29.68
CA ASP A 91 -16.27 30.32 -31.02
C ASP A 91 -15.55 31.63 -31.31
N ASP A 92 -15.49 32.56 -30.35
CA ASP A 92 -14.81 33.85 -30.54
C ASP A 92 -14.42 34.54 -29.21
N ILE A 93 -13.65 35.64 -29.28
CA ILE A 93 -13.33 36.52 -28.14
C ILE A 93 -13.87 37.93 -28.41
N VAL A 94 -14.88 38.35 -27.66
CA VAL A 94 -15.58 39.63 -27.86
C VAL A 94 -15.47 40.56 -26.64
N PRO A 95 -15.66 41.88 -26.78
CA PRO A 95 -15.67 42.81 -25.64
C PRO A 95 -16.82 42.52 -24.68
N PHE A 96 -16.54 42.54 -23.37
CA PHE A 96 -17.56 42.47 -22.33
C PHE A 96 -18.12 43.87 -22.06
N ASN A 97 -19.30 44.15 -22.63
CA ASN A 97 -19.98 45.44 -22.51
C ASN A 97 -20.11 45.90 -21.05
N LEU A 98 -19.62 47.11 -20.75
CA LEU A 98 -19.63 47.70 -19.42
C LEU A 98 -21.05 47.84 -18.84
N GLN A 99 -22.07 48.08 -19.67
CA GLN A 99 -23.47 48.19 -19.22
C GLN A 99 -24.05 46.85 -18.75
N ARG A 100 -23.48 45.72 -19.18
CA ARG A 100 -23.96 44.38 -18.83
C ARG A 100 -23.31 43.83 -17.57
N ARG A 101 -22.11 44.28 -17.19
CA ARG A 101 -21.40 43.79 -16.00
C ARG A 101 -22.21 43.92 -14.70
N PRO A 102 -22.95 45.04 -14.45
CA PRO A 102 -23.78 45.16 -13.25
C PRO A 102 -24.96 44.17 -13.17
N LEU A 103 -25.31 43.49 -14.28
CA LEU A 103 -26.35 42.45 -14.26
C LEU A 103 -25.91 41.22 -13.45
N TYR A 104 -24.60 40.99 -13.33
CA TYR A 104 -24.02 39.84 -12.64
C TYR A 104 -23.71 40.19 -11.20
N ARG A 105 -24.51 39.65 -10.26
CA ARG A 105 -24.50 40.01 -8.84
C ARG A 105 -23.39 39.32 -8.05
N ALA A 106 -23.21 39.73 -6.80
CA ALA A 106 -22.25 39.10 -5.91
C ALA A 106 -22.57 37.61 -5.69
N VAL A 107 -21.52 36.81 -5.64
CA VAL A 107 -21.59 35.37 -5.34
C VAL A 107 -21.26 35.15 -3.87
N ARG A 108 -21.95 34.21 -3.23
CA ARG A 108 -21.67 33.83 -1.84
C ARG A 108 -20.85 32.53 -1.84
N ILE A 109 -19.68 32.55 -1.20
CA ILE A 109 -18.88 31.34 -1.00
C ILE A 109 -19.18 30.78 0.38
N ALA A 110 -19.59 29.51 0.43
CA ALA A 110 -19.90 28.79 1.66
C ALA A 110 -19.13 27.47 1.67
N GLY A 111 -17.97 27.47 2.33
CA GLY A 111 -17.08 26.31 2.38
C GLY A 111 -16.60 25.90 0.99
N ALA A 112 -17.02 24.72 0.54
CA ALA A 112 -16.62 24.05 -0.70
C ALA A 112 -17.47 24.45 -1.93
N GLU A 113 -18.45 25.33 -1.76
CA GLU A 113 -19.45 25.66 -2.77
C GLU A 113 -19.59 27.18 -2.98
N ALA A 114 -19.90 27.58 -4.22
CA ALA A 114 -20.31 28.93 -4.57
C ALA A 114 -21.80 28.97 -4.89
N GLU A 115 -22.54 29.82 -4.18
CA GLU A 115 -23.98 30.04 -4.36
C GLU A 115 -24.24 31.36 -5.07
N TYR A 116 -25.12 31.34 -6.08
CA TYR A 116 -25.57 32.52 -6.79
C TYR A 116 -27.10 32.65 -6.72
N VAL A 117 -27.59 33.88 -6.57
CA VAL A 117 -29.02 34.19 -6.57
C VAL A 117 -29.41 34.70 -7.95
N PHE A 118 -30.21 33.92 -8.68
CA PHE A 118 -30.83 34.36 -9.92
C PHE A 118 -32.09 35.15 -9.60
N GLU A 119 -32.29 36.26 -10.29
CA GLU A 119 -33.46 37.13 -10.22
C GLU A 119 -33.61 37.90 -11.54
N PRO A 120 -34.80 38.46 -11.85
CA PRO A 120 -34.97 39.27 -13.05
C PRO A 120 -33.99 40.45 -13.10
N VAL A 121 -33.32 40.62 -14.24
CA VAL A 121 -32.34 41.68 -14.46
C VAL A 121 -32.82 42.65 -15.55
N HIS A 122 -32.43 43.91 -15.43
CA HIS A 122 -32.84 44.96 -16.35
C HIS A 122 -31.61 45.78 -16.77
N LEU A 123 -31.55 46.16 -18.04
CA LEU A 123 -30.56 47.10 -18.54
C LEU A 123 -31.06 48.53 -18.26
N GLY A 124 -30.20 49.33 -17.63
CA GLY A 124 -30.48 50.74 -17.40
C GLY A 124 -30.60 51.48 -18.74
N GLY A 125 -31.73 52.15 -18.95
CA GLY A 125 -31.90 53.09 -20.05
C GLY A 125 -31.01 54.31 -19.85
N SER A 126 -30.38 54.82 -20.90
CA SER A 126 -29.70 56.12 -20.84
C SER A 126 -30.74 57.23 -20.64
N ASP A 127 -30.42 58.23 -19.81
CA ASP A 127 -31.14 59.49 -19.56
C ASP A 127 -32.61 59.51 -19.99
N GLY A 128 -33.49 59.03 -19.11
CA GLY A 128 -34.95 59.13 -19.25
C GLY A 128 -35.63 57.98 -20.01
N GLN A 129 -34.89 56.97 -20.48
CA GLN A 129 -35.48 55.76 -21.05
C GLN A 129 -35.86 54.72 -19.97
N PRO A 130 -36.99 54.00 -20.13
CA PRO A 130 -37.40 52.95 -19.21
C PRO A 130 -36.40 51.78 -19.19
N GLU A 131 -36.23 51.17 -18.03
CA GLU A 131 -35.43 49.95 -17.87
C GLU A 131 -35.97 48.84 -18.77
N VAL A 132 -35.08 48.21 -19.55
CA VAL A 132 -35.44 47.14 -20.47
C VAL A 132 -35.11 45.79 -19.83
N PRO A 133 -36.09 44.86 -19.71
CA PRO A 133 -35.82 43.51 -19.24
C PRO A 133 -34.69 42.85 -20.02
N ALA A 134 -33.73 42.27 -19.30
CA ALA A 134 -32.55 41.65 -19.88
C ALA A 134 -32.42 40.20 -19.41
N ARG A 135 -31.60 39.44 -20.14
CA ARG A 135 -31.25 38.05 -19.78
C ARG A 135 -29.74 37.96 -19.60
N LEU A 136 -29.34 37.19 -18.59
CA LEU A 136 -27.94 36.82 -18.38
C LEU A 136 -27.50 35.89 -19.52
N ASP A 137 -26.23 36.01 -19.87
CA ASP A 137 -25.56 35.12 -20.81
C ASP A 137 -24.59 34.20 -20.04
N VAL A 138 -24.46 32.96 -20.50
CA VAL A 138 -23.68 31.93 -19.77
C VAL A 138 -22.18 32.19 -19.90
N ASP A 139 -21.74 32.66 -21.05
CA ASP A 139 -20.32 32.90 -21.30
C ASP A 139 -19.87 34.19 -20.60
N GLU A 140 -20.73 35.22 -20.60
CA GLU A 140 -20.57 36.40 -19.76
C GLU A 140 -20.58 36.05 -18.26
N PHE A 141 -21.43 35.10 -17.84
CA PHE A 141 -21.47 34.61 -16.45
C PHE A 141 -20.14 33.95 -16.06
N VAL A 142 -19.58 33.09 -16.91
CA VAL A 142 -18.27 32.46 -16.65
C VAL A 142 -17.17 33.53 -16.55
N ALA A 143 -17.17 34.53 -17.43
CA ALA A 143 -16.22 35.64 -17.37
C ALA A 143 -16.35 36.47 -16.09
N ASP A 144 -17.57 36.78 -15.67
CA ASP A 144 -17.81 37.51 -14.43
C ASP A 144 -17.43 36.70 -13.18
N MET A 145 -17.78 35.40 -13.13
CA MET A 145 -17.35 34.49 -12.06
C MET A 145 -15.82 34.42 -11.97
N TRP A 146 -15.13 34.37 -13.10
CA TRP A 146 -13.66 34.37 -13.15
C TRP A 146 -13.06 35.63 -12.51
N LEU A 147 -13.62 36.80 -12.83
CA LEU A 147 -13.21 38.08 -12.26
C LEU A 147 -13.49 38.16 -10.75
N LYS A 148 -14.53 37.45 -10.28
CA LYS A 148 -14.85 37.28 -8.84
C LYS A 148 -14.03 36.19 -8.15
N GLY A 149 -13.10 35.56 -8.86
CA GLY A 149 -12.20 34.56 -8.30
C GLY A 149 -12.76 33.14 -8.28
N ILE A 150 -13.85 32.86 -8.99
CA ILE A 150 -14.38 31.50 -9.23
C ILE A 150 -13.91 31.06 -10.62
N ARG A 151 -12.88 30.23 -10.66
CA ARG A 151 -12.19 29.81 -11.89
C ARG A 151 -12.32 28.33 -12.19
N PHE A 152 -12.84 27.55 -11.24
CA PHE A 152 -13.00 26.11 -11.34
C PHE A 152 -14.40 25.68 -10.94
N GLY A 153 -14.85 24.56 -11.50
CA GLY A 153 -15.99 23.80 -10.99
C GLY A 153 -17.37 24.40 -11.22
N ILE A 154 -17.52 25.39 -12.10
CA ILE A 154 -18.82 25.95 -12.50
C ILE A 154 -19.69 24.87 -13.15
N ASP A 155 -20.89 24.65 -12.61
CA ASP A 155 -21.91 23.78 -13.17
C ASP A 155 -22.68 24.52 -14.28
N ILE A 156 -22.13 24.46 -15.49
CA ILE A 156 -22.70 25.11 -16.67
C ILE A 156 -24.12 24.62 -16.98
N GLY A 157 -24.43 23.35 -16.66
CA GLY A 157 -25.77 22.80 -16.85
C GLY A 157 -26.78 23.47 -15.92
N ALA A 158 -26.46 23.55 -14.63
CA ALA A 158 -27.29 24.24 -13.65
C ALA A 158 -27.45 25.74 -13.96
N VAL A 159 -26.37 26.42 -14.35
CA VAL A 159 -26.40 27.84 -14.73
C VAL A 159 -27.27 28.06 -15.97
N ARG A 160 -27.11 27.26 -17.03
CA ARG A 160 -27.96 27.31 -18.23
C ARG A 160 -29.43 27.10 -17.89
N GLY A 161 -29.72 26.11 -17.04
CA GLY A 161 -31.07 25.82 -16.56
C GLY A 161 -31.69 26.99 -15.80
N ALA A 162 -30.94 27.60 -14.86
CA ALA A 162 -31.39 28.75 -14.09
C ALA A 162 -31.69 29.96 -14.99
N ILE A 163 -30.76 30.31 -15.89
CA ILE A 163 -30.91 31.40 -16.87
C ILE A 163 -32.09 31.16 -17.83
N ALA A 164 -32.38 29.91 -18.18
CA ALA A 164 -33.52 29.55 -19.03
C ALA A 164 -34.87 29.57 -18.31
N SER A 165 -34.89 29.19 -17.04
CA SER A 165 -36.13 29.17 -16.26
C SER A 165 -36.66 30.57 -15.95
N GLY A 166 -35.78 31.58 -15.83
CA GLY A 166 -36.14 32.93 -15.42
C GLY A 166 -36.65 33.04 -13.98
N ASN A 167 -36.66 31.94 -13.23
CA ASN A 167 -37.17 31.89 -11.86
C ASN A 167 -36.15 32.47 -10.89
N ALA A 168 -36.65 33.25 -9.93
CA ALA A 168 -35.82 33.74 -8.85
C ALA A 168 -35.47 32.59 -7.89
N GLY A 169 -34.19 32.44 -7.55
CA GLY A 169 -33.76 31.34 -6.71
C GLY A 169 -32.26 31.32 -6.47
N ARG A 170 -31.87 30.81 -5.31
CA ARG A 170 -30.48 30.55 -4.97
C ARG A 170 -30.09 29.15 -5.41
N ILE A 171 -29.03 29.02 -6.17
CA ILE A 171 -28.47 27.73 -6.57
C ILE A 171 -26.96 27.69 -6.33
N VAL A 172 -26.43 26.48 -6.15
CA VAL A 172 -24.99 26.23 -6.17
C VAL A 172 -24.53 26.25 -7.62
N VAL A 173 -23.66 27.18 -7.96
CA VAL A 173 -23.14 27.38 -9.32
C VAL A 173 -21.74 26.84 -9.52
N ALA A 174 -20.95 26.66 -8.46
CA ALA A 174 -19.64 26.02 -8.57
C ALA A 174 -19.29 25.21 -7.32
N ARG A 175 -18.48 24.16 -7.50
CA ARG A 175 -17.98 23.30 -6.42
C ARG A 175 -16.49 23.06 -6.55
N ARG A 176 -15.80 22.98 -5.42
CA ARG A 176 -14.41 22.48 -5.40
C ARG A 176 -14.38 20.99 -5.75
N LEU A 177 -13.25 20.55 -6.28
CA LEU A 177 -12.94 19.14 -6.42
C LEU A 177 -12.05 18.71 -5.24
N GLU A 178 -12.51 17.76 -4.43
CA GLU A 178 -11.68 17.20 -3.36
C GLU A 178 -10.52 16.39 -3.93
N PRO A 179 -9.32 16.46 -3.33
CA PRO A 179 -8.23 15.55 -3.68
C PRO A 179 -8.61 14.12 -3.28
N VAL A 180 -8.19 13.15 -4.09
CA VAL A 180 -8.33 11.73 -3.77
C VAL A 180 -7.00 11.25 -3.20
N ALA A 181 -7.03 10.69 -1.99
CA ALA A 181 -5.83 10.16 -1.35
C ALA A 181 -5.19 9.05 -2.20
N GLY A 182 -3.85 9.00 -2.16
CA GLY A 182 -3.11 7.90 -2.75
C GLY A 182 -3.24 6.61 -1.94
N GLU A 183 -2.52 5.59 -2.38
CA GLU A 183 -2.40 4.33 -1.66
C GLU A 183 -0.99 4.21 -1.07
N ASP A 184 -0.93 3.93 0.22
CA ASP A 184 0.33 3.65 0.91
C ASP A 184 0.99 2.39 0.35
N ALA A 185 2.31 2.29 0.50
CA ALA A 185 3.05 1.08 0.18
C ALA A 185 2.55 -0.08 1.04
N ASN A 186 2.41 -1.26 0.44
CA ASN A 186 1.93 -2.45 1.13
C ASN A 186 2.83 -3.66 0.83
N VAL A 187 2.76 -4.67 1.67
CA VAL A 187 3.50 -5.93 1.50
C VAL A 187 2.50 -7.06 1.37
N ILE A 188 2.69 -7.89 0.34
CA ILE A 188 1.85 -9.06 0.08
C ILE A 188 2.69 -10.33 0.09
N GLU A 189 2.07 -11.43 0.51
CA GLU A 189 2.65 -12.77 0.44
C GLU A 189 2.55 -13.28 -1.01
N VAL A 190 3.63 -13.88 -1.52
CA VAL A 190 3.70 -14.35 -2.92
C VAL A 190 4.11 -15.81 -3.07
N SER A 191 4.28 -16.53 -1.96
CA SER A 191 4.56 -17.98 -1.96
C SER A 191 3.65 -18.69 -0.99
N GLU A 192 3.11 -19.85 -1.39
CA GLU A 192 2.35 -20.72 -0.49
C GLU A 192 3.24 -21.41 0.55
N ASP A 193 4.56 -21.49 0.31
CA ASP A 193 5.51 -22.14 1.21
C ASP A 193 5.68 -21.37 2.54
N ILE A 194 5.17 -20.13 2.63
CA ILE A 194 5.12 -19.36 3.89
C ILE A 194 4.00 -19.82 4.82
N HIS A 195 3.00 -20.54 4.31
CA HIS A 195 1.78 -20.82 5.06
C HIS A 195 1.98 -21.91 6.12
N ARG A 196 1.79 -21.50 7.37
CA ARG A 196 1.64 -22.39 8.50
C ARG A 196 0.26 -23.04 8.49
N SER A 197 0.20 -24.36 8.61
CA SER A 197 -1.04 -25.11 8.83
C SER A 197 -1.03 -25.79 10.19
N ASN A 198 -1.92 -25.32 11.07
CA ASN A 198 -2.24 -25.97 12.34
C ASN A 198 -3.41 -26.97 12.20
N ALA A 199 -3.77 -27.37 10.98
CA ALA A 199 -4.72 -28.45 10.79
C ALA A 199 -4.10 -29.79 11.25
N PRO A 200 -4.90 -30.74 11.75
CA PRO A 200 -4.43 -32.09 12.05
C PRO A 200 -3.75 -32.72 10.82
N ARG A 201 -2.63 -33.40 11.04
CA ARG A 201 -1.86 -34.02 9.96
C ARG A 201 -2.69 -35.13 9.30
N GLN A 202 -2.89 -35.04 8.00
CA GLN A 202 -3.52 -36.11 7.24
C GLN A 202 -2.50 -37.21 6.94
N LEU A 203 -2.84 -38.44 7.28
CA LEU A 203 -2.03 -39.63 7.01
C LEU A 203 -2.31 -40.16 5.59
N ALA A 204 -1.39 -40.96 5.05
CA ALA A 204 -1.53 -41.56 3.71
C ALA A 204 -2.79 -42.43 3.53
N ASN A 205 -3.36 -42.93 4.63
CA ASN A 205 -4.61 -43.70 4.64
C ASN A 205 -5.88 -42.83 4.74
N GLY A 206 -5.75 -41.50 4.62
CA GLY A 206 -6.85 -40.54 4.69
C GLY A 206 -7.33 -40.20 6.10
N LYS A 207 -6.83 -40.88 7.16
CA LYS A 207 -7.17 -40.54 8.56
C LYS A 207 -6.39 -39.31 9.03
N LEU A 208 -6.95 -38.62 10.00
CA LEU A 208 -6.32 -37.46 10.65
C LEU A 208 -5.58 -37.90 11.92
N ASP A 209 -4.33 -37.49 12.03
CA ASP A 209 -3.55 -37.55 13.27
C ASP A 209 -3.80 -36.26 14.05
N LEU A 210 -4.66 -36.36 15.07
CA LEU A 210 -5.05 -35.24 15.93
C LEU A 210 -3.92 -34.79 16.88
N MET A 211 -2.81 -35.52 16.94
CA MET A 211 -1.68 -35.21 17.82
C MET A 211 -0.60 -34.39 17.13
N CYS A 212 -0.58 -34.34 15.79
CA CYS A 212 0.43 -33.63 15.01
C CYS A 212 -0.23 -32.61 14.08
N PHE A 213 0.41 -31.46 13.88
CA PHE A 213 -0.01 -30.51 12.86
C PHE A 213 0.54 -30.85 11.47
N GLN A 214 -0.18 -30.41 10.45
CA GLN A 214 0.18 -30.64 9.05
C GLN A 214 1.43 -29.85 8.63
N ASN A 215 1.53 -28.57 9.00
CA ASN A 215 2.69 -27.73 8.66
C ASN A 215 2.92 -26.64 9.72
N ARG A 216 3.40 -27.03 10.91
CA ARG A 216 3.61 -26.09 12.03
C ARG A 216 4.78 -25.13 11.81
N PHE A 217 5.82 -25.60 11.11
CA PHE A 217 7.07 -24.90 10.86
C PHE A 217 7.39 -24.95 9.36
N PRO A 218 6.93 -23.95 8.59
CA PRO A 218 7.11 -23.95 7.15
C PRO A 218 8.59 -23.96 6.74
N GLN A 219 8.90 -24.70 5.67
CA GLN A 219 10.23 -24.79 5.09
C GLN A 219 10.21 -24.21 3.68
N VAL A 220 11.27 -23.48 3.34
CA VAL A 220 11.45 -22.86 2.03
C VAL A 220 12.75 -23.29 1.40
N LYS A 221 12.81 -23.21 0.07
CA LYS A 221 14.04 -23.44 -0.71
C LYS A 221 14.79 -22.12 -0.89
N GLY A 222 16.09 -22.21 -1.13
CA GLY A 222 16.86 -21.05 -1.58
C GLY A 222 16.32 -20.53 -2.91
N GLY A 223 16.19 -19.22 -3.04
CA GLY A 223 15.63 -18.52 -4.19
C GLY A 223 14.11 -18.33 -4.16
N THR A 224 13.39 -18.89 -3.17
CA THR A 224 11.93 -18.69 -3.05
C THR A 224 11.62 -17.22 -2.72
N ARG A 225 10.75 -16.58 -3.52
CA ARG A 225 10.17 -15.26 -3.23
C ARG A 225 9.10 -15.42 -2.16
N LEU A 226 9.26 -14.76 -1.02
CA LEU A 226 8.38 -14.88 0.14
C LEU A 226 7.33 -13.78 0.14
N LEU A 227 7.80 -12.53 0.09
CA LEU A 227 6.97 -11.33 0.11
C LEU A 227 7.29 -10.43 -1.09
N GLN A 228 6.33 -9.60 -1.49
CA GLN A 228 6.52 -8.54 -2.48
C GLN A 228 6.09 -7.19 -1.88
N LYS A 229 6.90 -6.15 -2.08
CA LYS A 229 6.50 -4.77 -1.82
C LYS A 229 5.70 -4.25 -3.01
N LEU A 230 4.48 -3.81 -2.74
CA LEU A 230 3.68 -2.98 -3.62
C LEU A 230 4.06 -1.52 -3.35
N PRO A 231 4.60 -0.80 -4.34
CA PRO A 231 5.01 0.59 -4.17
C PRO A 231 3.81 1.50 -3.90
N PRO A 232 4.01 2.66 -3.25
CA PRO A 232 2.93 3.60 -3.01
C PRO A 232 2.40 4.15 -4.34
N ARG A 233 1.08 4.40 -4.42
CA ARG A 233 0.44 5.03 -5.58
C ARG A 233 0.03 6.46 -5.24
N ALA A 234 0.44 7.41 -6.07
CA ALA A 234 0.05 8.80 -5.90
C ALA A 234 -1.47 8.96 -6.02
N GLY A 235 -2.03 9.85 -5.20
CA GLY A 235 -3.43 10.26 -5.30
C GLY A 235 -3.65 11.22 -6.47
N THR A 236 -4.91 11.60 -6.70
CA THR A 236 -5.25 12.62 -7.69
C THR A 236 -5.51 13.96 -6.99
N ALA A 237 -4.99 15.04 -7.57
CA ALA A 237 -5.18 16.36 -7.01
C ALA A 237 -6.63 16.84 -7.13
N GLY A 238 -7.02 17.61 -6.14
CA GLY A 238 -8.25 18.40 -6.13
C GLY A 238 -7.99 19.81 -6.60
N PHE A 239 -9.06 20.60 -6.69
CA PHE A 239 -9.00 22.02 -7.04
C PHE A 239 -10.02 22.80 -6.23
N GLU A 240 -9.58 23.88 -5.58
CA GLU A 240 -10.48 24.87 -5.00
C GLU A 240 -11.29 25.57 -6.10
N ILE A 241 -12.42 26.18 -5.73
CA ILE A 241 -13.24 26.96 -6.66
C ILE A 241 -12.43 28.11 -7.31
N SER A 242 -11.39 28.59 -6.63
CA SER A 242 -10.45 29.59 -7.16
C SER A 242 -9.49 29.08 -8.24
N GLY A 243 -9.49 27.78 -8.51
CA GLY A 243 -8.52 27.11 -9.38
C GLY A 243 -7.18 26.79 -8.70
N LEU A 244 -7.06 27.04 -7.39
CA LEU A 244 -5.88 26.59 -6.63
C LEU A 244 -5.87 25.08 -6.51
N ARG A 245 -4.76 24.46 -6.90
CA ARG A 245 -4.56 23.02 -6.80
C ARG A 245 -4.42 22.59 -5.34
N ILE A 246 -5.13 21.53 -4.97
CA ILE A 246 -5.05 20.88 -3.66
C ILE A 246 -4.32 19.57 -3.85
N GLU A 247 -3.09 19.48 -3.34
CA GLU A 247 -2.32 18.22 -3.41
C GLU A 247 -2.93 17.17 -2.47
N PRO A 248 -3.02 15.90 -2.91
CA PRO A 248 -3.41 14.82 -2.03
C PRO A 248 -2.33 14.60 -0.97
N ALA A 249 -2.71 13.98 0.16
CA ALA A 249 -1.73 13.55 1.14
C ALA A 249 -0.71 12.60 0.47
N ALA A 250 0.58 12.83 0.72
CA ALA A 250 1.63 11.98 0.19
C ALA A 250 1.46 10.55 0.74
N PRO A 251 1.38 9.53 -0.13
CA PRO A 251 1.28 8.15 0.33
C PRO A 251 2.55 7.80 1.11
N ARG A 252 2.38 7.03 2.18
CA ARG A 252 3.50 6.58 3.00
C ARG A 252 4.23 5.45 2.29
N ASP A 253 5.55 5.55 2.24
CA ASP A 253 6.40 4.45 1.79
C ASP A 253 6.86 3.60 2.98
N LEU A 254 7.32 2.40 2.68
CA LEU A 254 7.80 1.42 3.63
C LEU A 254 9.25 1.03 3.28
N ASP A 255 10.13 1.08 4.27
CA ASP A 255 11.47 0.49 4.13
C ASP A 255 11.36 -1.04 4.20
N PHE A 256 11.37 -1.67 3.03
CA PHE A 256 11.19 -3.11 2.90
C PHE A 256 12.35 -3.91 3.49
N SER A 257 13.54 -3.30 3.60
CA SER A 257 14.72 -3.98 4.15
C SER A 257 14.56 -4.34 5.64
N THR A 258 13.66 -3.67 6.35
CA THR A 258 13.33 -3.95 7.76
C THR A 258 12.73 -5.34 7.98
N TYR A 259 12.16 -5.96 6.95
CA TYR A 259 11.62 -7.32 7.01
C TYR A 259 12.69 -8.40 6.80
N ALA A 260 13.88 -8.04 6.32
CA ALA A 260 14.94 -9.00 6.05
C ALA A 260 15.66 -9.38 7.35
N GLY A 261 15.60 -10.66 7.71
CA GLY A 261 16.41 -11.31 8.74
C GLY A 261 17.46 -12.25 8.13
N ASP A 262 18.18 -12.96 8.99
CA ASP A 262 19.23 -13.90 8.55
C ASP A 262 18.69 -14.97 7.58
N GLY A 263 19.46 -15.29 6.54
CA GLY A 263 19.03 -16.22 5.47
C GLY A 263 17.94 -15.68 4.53
N THR A 264 17.62 -14.39 4.59
CA THR A 264 16.78 -13.70 3.60
C THR A 264 17.51 -12.48 3.01
N GLY A 265 17.00 -11.95 1.91
CA GLY A 265 17.54 -10.75 1.27
C GLY A 265 16.49 -10.06 0.40
N ILE A 266 16.74 -8.80 0.06
CA ILE A 266 15.89 -8.05 -0.85
C ILE A 266 16.42 -8.22 -2.28
N ASP A 267 15.60 -8.80 -3.15
CA ASP A 267 15.83 -8.87 -4.59
C ASP A 267 15.05 -7.74 -5.28
N LYS A 268 15.77 -6.82 -5.93
CA LYS A 268 15.19 -5.70 -6.67
C LYS A 268 15.31 -5.97 -8.17
N GLY A 269 14.21 -6.40 -8.77
CA GLY A 269 14.13 -6.70 -10.19
C GLY A 269 13.26 -5.71 -10.96
N ARG A 270 13.09 -5.96 -12.27
CA ARG A 270 12.13 -5.23 -13.10
C ARG A 270 10.67 -5.47 -12.66
N ASP A 271 10.41 -6.63 -12.07
CA ASP A 271 9.07 -7.05 -11.64
C ASP A 271 8.70 -6.53 -10.23
N GLY A 272 9.61 -5.78 -9.58
CA GLY A 272 9.40 -5.19 -8.27
C GLY A 272 10.45 -5.59 -7.24
N GLU A 273 10.20 -5.25 -5.97
CA GLU A 273 11.04 -5.61 -4.84
C GLU A 273 10.44 -6.83 -4.12
N TYR A 274 11.25 -7.87 -3.95
CA TYR A 274 10.87 -9.12 -3.30
C TYR A 274 11.77 -9.42 -2.12
N LEU A 275 11.19 -9.95 -1.04
CA LEU A 275 11.95 -10.62 0.00
C LEU A 275 12.16 -12.07 -0.42
N VAL A 276 13.41 -12.47 -0.61
CA VAL A 276 13.78 -13.81 -1.08
C VAL A 276 14.54 -14.59 -0.01
N ALA A 277 14.31 -15.90 0.05
CA ALA A 277 15.14 -16.80 0.83
C ALA A 277 16.50 -16.97 0.14
N THR A 278 17.60 -16.72 0.85
CA THR A 278 18.96 -16.88 0.28
C THR A 278 19.50 -18.29 0.45
N ARG A 279 18.88 -19.09 1.32
CA ARG A 279 19.18 -20.51 1.55
C ARG A 279 17.91 -21.31 1.79
N ALA A 280 18.00 -22.63 1.73
CA ALA A 280 16.91 -23.50 2.18
C ALA A 280 16.89 -23.57 3.72
N GLY A 281 15.71 -23.74 4.32
CA GLY A 281 15.59 -23.86 5.77
C GLY A 281 14.17 -23.60 6.28
N PHE A 282 14.04 -23.51 7.60
CA PHE A 282 12.80 -23.17 8.28
C PHE A 282 12.60 -21.66 8.35
N LEU A 283 11.36 -21.23 8.10
CA LEU A 283 10.94 -19.85 8.27
C LEU A 283 10.75 -19.54 9.75
N ASN A 284 11.39 -18.46 10.21
CA ASN A 284 11.18 -17.88 11.54
C ASN A 284 10.77 -16.42 11.38
N VAL A 285 9.65 -16.05 12.01
CA VAL A 285 9.14 -14.68 12.05
C VAL A 285 9.32 -14.14 13.47
N ASP A 286 10.11 -13.09 13.62
CA ASP A 286 10.25 -12.41 14.90
C ASP A 286 9.06 -11.45 15.09
N ALA A 287 8.20 -11.72 16.07
CA ALA A 287 7.02 -10.88 16.33
C ALA A 287 7.35 -9.45 16.80
N THR A 288 8.55 -9.24 17.34
CA THR A 288 9.01 -7.95 17.87
C THR A 288 9.63 -7.11 16.76
N THR A 289 10.60 -7.67 16.03
CA THR A 289 11.30 -6.95 14.95
C THR A 289 10.57 -7.03 13.62
N ARG A 290 9.61 -7.96 13.48
CA ARG A 290 8.90 -8.31 12.23
C ARG A 290 9.80 -8.85 11.13
N GLN A 291 11.04 -9.19 11.47
CA GLN A 291 11.98 -9.79 10.54
C GLN A 291 11.60 -11.23 10.23
N ILE A 292 11.77 -11.60 8.98
CA ILE A 292 11.63 -12.97 8.51
C ILE A 292 13.03 -13.49 8.24
N SER A 293 13.34 -14.63 8.84
CA SER A 293 14.62 -15.30 8.70
C SER A 293 14.40 -16.73 8.23
N VAL A 294 15.41 -17.27 7.55
CA VAL A 294 15.43 -18.66 7.11
C VAL A 294 16.70 -19.31 7.67
N GLY A 295 16.57 -20.40 8.40
CA GLY A 295 17.72 -21.10 8.99
C GLY A 295 17.49 -22.58 9.23
N ASP A 296 18.54 -23.28 9.63
CA ASP A 296 18.52 -24.74 9.80
C ASP A 296 17.88 -25.19 11.13
N LYS A 297 17.67 -24.22 12.04
CA LYS A 297 17.10 -24.41 13.37
C LYS A 297 15.72 -23.79 13.46
N ILE A 298 14.77 -24.57 13.96
CA ILE A 298 13.44 -24.11 14.33
C ILE A 298 13.51 -23.48 15.71
N VAL A 299 12.99 -22.27 15.87
CA VAL A 299 12.90 -21.60 17.17
C VAL A 299 11.43 -21.37 17.52
N SER A 300 10.98 -21.95 18.63
CA SER A 300 9.61 -21.84 19.13
C SER A 300 9.60 -21.20 20.52
N ARG A 301 8.55 -20.42 20.79
CA ARG A 301 8.29 -19.78 22.10
C ARG A 301 6.90 -20.12 22.64
N ASP A 302 6.13 -20.93 21.92
CA ASP A 302 4.73 -21.21 22.24
C ASP A 302 4.59 -22.31 23.32
N GLY A 303 5.67 -23.01 23.64
CA GLY A 303 5.63 -24.26 24.40
C GLY A 303 5.02 -25.41 23.59
N VAL A 304 5.28 -26.62 24.06
CA VAL A 304 4.81 -27.85 23.40
C VAL A 304 3.69 -28.47 24.23
N SER A 305 2.46 -28.23 23.79
CA SER A 305 1.22 -28.76 24.39
C SER A 305 0.29 -29.35 23.34
N ALA A 306 -0.78 -30.01 23.76
CA ALA A 306 -1.82 -30.50 22.86
C ALA A 306 -2.53 -29.38 22.08
N ARG A 307 -2.57 -28.14 22.61
CA ARG A 307 -3.26 -27.00 21.99
C ARG A 307 -2.35 -26.16 21.10
N THR A 308 -1.07 -26.06 21.46
CA THR A 308 -0.14 -25.12 20.82
C THR A 308 0.58 -25.78 19.66
N THR A 309 1.32 -26.85 19.92
CA THR A 309 2.35 -27.37 18.98
C THR A 309 2.17 -28.86 18.66
N GLY A 310 1.53 -29.63 19.54
CA GLY A 310 1.34 -31.06 19.35
C GLY A 310 2.64 -31.86 19.49
N ASN A 311 2.63 -33.08 18.96
CA ASN A 311 3.84 -33.87 18.78
C ASN A 311 4.61 -33.37 17.56
N LEU A 312 5.93 -33.40 17.66
CA LEU A 312 6.83 -32.89 16.64
C LEU A 312 7.72 -34.00 16.11
N ASN A 313 7.84 -34.07 14.79
CA ASN A 313 8.85 -34.88 14.13
C ASN A 313 9.57 -34.00 13.11
N LEU A 314 10.79 -33.58 13.47
CA LEU A 314 11.54 -32.53 12.81
C LEU A 314 12.81 -33.09 12.18
N THR A 315 13.12 -32.64 10.97
CA THR A 315 14.34 -33.08 10.25
C THR A 315 15.59 -32.28 10.64
N GLY A 316 15.44 -31.23 11.46
CA GLY A 316 16.53 -30.32 11.83
C GLY A 316 16.61 -30.08 13.34
N ASP A 317 17.38 -29.06 13.70
CA ASP A 317 17.57 -28.65 15.09
C ASP A 317 16.34 -27.91 15.60
N TYR A 318 16.00 -28.11 16.87
CA TYR A 318 14.84 -27.52 17.52
C TYR A 318 15.23 -26.81 18.80
N GLU A 319 14.78 -25.57 18.96
CA GLU A 319 14.94 -24.78 20.18
C GLU A 319 13.58 -24.29 20.66
N GLU A 320 13.24 -24.64 21.90
CA GLU A 320 11.97 -24.25 22.54
C GLU A 320 12.24 -23.41 23.79
N PHE A 321 11.58 -22.26 23.86
CA PHE A 321 11.67 -21.36 25.01
C PHE A 321 10.58 -21.61 26.07
N GLY A 322 9.47 -22.25 25.70
CA GLY A 322 8.41 -22.65 26.61
C GLY A 322 8.60 -24.04 27.21
N ASP A 323 7.60 -24.47 27.98
CA ASP A 323 7.56 -25.79 28.60
C ASP A 323 7.12 -26.88 27.60
N VAL A 324 7.59 -28.10 27.82
CA VAL A 324 7.14 -29.30 27.10
C VAL A 324 6.25 -30.12 28.02
N GLN A 325 4.95 -30.16 27.72
CA GLN A 325 3.96 -30.82 28.58
C GLN A 325 4.02 -32.36 28.47
N GLU A 326 3.43 -33.01 29.47
CA GLU A 326 3.26 -34.46 29.51
C GLU A 326 2.59 -35.00 28.24
N LYS A 327 2.87 -36.27 27.92
CA LYS A 327 2.30 -36.98 26.76
C LYS A 327 2.63 -36.32 25.41
N ARG A 328 3.55 -35.37 25.35
CA ARG A 328 4.10 -34.81 24.10
C ARG A 328 5.44 -35.45 23.77
N VAL A 329 5.68 -35.63 22.48
CA VAL A 329 6.92 -36.19 21.95
C VAL A 329 7.51 -35.20 20.96
N ILE A 330 8.78 -34.87 21.15
CA ILE A 330 9.58 -34.06 20.23
C ILE A 330 10.69 -34.94 19.67
N GLU A 331 10.66 -35.20 18.37
CA GLU A 331 11.73 -35.87 17.65
C GLU A 331 12.52 -34.88 16.79
N GLY A 332 13.85 -34.91 16.88
CA GLY A 332 14.72 -33.98 16.15
C GLY A 332 16.17 -34.46 16.06
N THR A 333 17.05 -33.58 15.59
CA THR A 333 18.52 -33.78 15.61
C THR A 333 19.05 -33.21 16.92
N SER A 334 19.49 -31.94 16.98
CA SER A 334 19.77 -31.29 18.25
C SER A 334 18.50 -30.68 18.83
N ILE A 335 18.28 -30.83 20.13
CA ILE A 335 17.09 -30.33 20.82
C ILE A 335 17.53 -29.52 22.03
N THR A 336 17.20 -28.23 22.04
CA THR A 336 17.43 -27.35 23.19
C THR A 336 16.08 -26.90 23.75
N VAL A 337 15.85 -27.11 25.05
CA VAL A 337 14.64 -26.64 25.71
C VAL A 337 15.02 -25.76 26.89
N HIS A 338 14.52 -24.53 26.91
CA HIS A 338 14.79 -23.57 27.99
C HIS A 338 13.78 -23.67 29.14
N GLY A 339 12.54 -24.09 28.85
CA GLY A 339 11.52 -24.35 29.86
C GLY A 339 11.64 -25.74 30.52
N ASN A 340 10.67 -26.07 31.36
CA ASN A 340 10.59 -27.39 32.00
C ASN A 340 10.10 -28.45 31.02
N VAL A 341 10.63 -29.66 31.16
CA VAL A 341 10.26 -30.81 30.33
C VAL A 341 9.56 -31.86 31.19
N TYR A 342 8.29 -32.12 30.85
CA TYR A 342 7.46 -33.18 31.42
C TYR A 342 7.13 -34.28 30.39
N GLY A 343 7.38 -34.01 29.11
CA GLY A 343 7.15 -34.93 27.99
C GLY A 343 8.38 -35.76 27.62
N GLU A 344 8.45 -36.13 26.35
CA GLU A 344 9.52 -36.95 25.78
C GLU A 344 10.31 -36.23 24.68
N LEU A 345 11.63 -36.30 24.78
CA LEU A 345 12.57 -35.81 23.77
C LEU A 345 13.32 -37.00 23.15
N VAL A 346 13.27 -37.12 21.82
CA VAL A 346 13.95 -38.18 21.07
C VAL A 346 14.87 -37.55 20.02
N SER A 347 16.17 -37.58 20.28
CA SER A 347 17.18 -37.14 19.32
C SER A 347 17.69 -38.32 18.48
N ARG A 348 17.76 -38.12 17.16
CA ARG A 348 18.38 -39.05 16.20
C ARG A 348 19.91 -38.94 16.15
N GLY A 349 20.47 -37.93 16.81
CA GLY A 349 21.89 -37.60 16.86
C GLY A 349 22.08 -36.10 17.09
N GLY A 350 23.21 -35.69 17.66
CA GLY A 350 23.47 -34.29 18.06
C GLY A 350 23.42 -34.10 19.58
N THR A 351 23.06 -32.92 20.06
CA THR A 351 23.01 -32.62 21.51
C THR A 351 21.58 -32.37 21.97
N VAL A 352 21.20 -33.02 23.08
CA VAL A 352 19.96 -32.71 23.81
C VAL A 352 20.33 -31.87 25.04
N ARG A 353 19.91 -30.61 25.09
CA ARG A 353 20.19 -29.71 26.20
C ARG A 353 18.90 -29.20 26.83
N LEU A 354 18.77 -29.41 28.14
CA LEU A 354 17.67 -28.90 28.94
C LEU A 354 18.24 -27.84 29.89
N CYS A 355 17.88 -26.57 29.66
CA CYS A 355 18.39 -25.47 30.48
C CYS A 355 17.68 -25.38 31.86
N ALA A 356 16.52 -26.02 31.99
CA ALA A 356 15.75 -26.09 33.24
C ALA A 356 15.54 -27.56 33.67
N ASN A 357 14.38 -27.90 34.22
CA ASN A 357 14.14 -29.19 34.88
C ASN A 357 13.56 -30.24 33.92
N LEU A 358 13.88 -31.51 34.20
CA LEU A 358 13.26 -32.68 33.59
C LEU A 358 12.49 -33.44 34.67
N VAL A 359 11.15 -33.40 34.65
CA VAL A 359 10.31 -33.93 35.75
C VAL A 359 9.30 -34.93 35.20
N GLY A 360 9.41 -36.20 35.57
CA GLY A 360 8.51 -37.26 35.07
C GLY A 360 8.68 -37.61 33.59
N GLY A 361 9.54 -36.86 32.87
CA GLY A 361 9.74 -36.96 31.43
C GLY A 361 10.83 -37.94 31.03
N ARG A 362 11.06 -38.01 29.71
CA ARG A 362 12.07 -38.87 29.10
C ARG A 362 12.94 -38.10 28.10
N ALA A 363 14.25 -38.32 28.16
CA ALA A 363 15.20 -37.82 27.18
C ALA A 363 16.01 -38.99 26.60
N THR A 364 15.96 -39.17 25.29
CA THR A 364 16.69 -40.22 24.58
C THR A 364 17.51 -39.63 23.46
N ASN A 365 18.80 -39.97 23.39
CA ASN A 365 19.69 -39.59 22.30
C ASN A 365 20.38 -40.84 21.74
N LYS A 366 20.20 -41.08 20.44
CA LYS A 366 20.80 -42.24 19.76
C LYS A 366 22.33 -42.11 19.63
N ALA A 367 22.82 -40.90 19.37
CA ALA A 367 24.24 -40.65 19.11
C ALA A 367 24.60 -39.21 19.51
N GLY A 368 25.09 -39.04 20.74
CA GLY A 368 25.48 -37.76 21.28
C GLY A 368 25.08 -37.57 22.74
N ASP A 369 25.31 -36.38 23.25
CA ASP A 369 25.22 -36.08 24.67
C ASP A 369 23.82 -35.60 25.07
N ILE A 370 23.49 -35.83 26.35
CA ILE A 370 22.33 -35.24 27.04
C ILE A 370 22.86 -34.41 28.20
N VAL A 371 22.49 -33.14 28.25
CA VAL A 371 22.87 -32.20 29.30
C VAL A 371 21.62 -31.64 29.95
N VAL A 372 21.51 -31.76 31.26
CA VAL A 372 20.46 -31.10 32.06
C VAL A 372 21.13 -30.14 33.04
N ASP A 373 20.91 -28.85 32.81
CA ASP A 373 21.47 -27.76 33.62
C ASP A 373 20.69 -27.57 34.93
N GLY A 374 19.39 -27.93 34.95
CA GLY A 374 18.54 -27.92 36.14
C GLY A 374 18.49 -29.25 36.91
N VAL A 375 17.32 -29.60 37.42
CA VAL A 375 17.08 -30.84 38.18
C VAL A 375 16.39 -31.87 37.30
N ALA A 376 16.93 -33.10 37.27
CA ALA A 376 16.22 -34.28 36.77
C ALA A 376 15.53 -34.99 37.94
N SER A 377 14.21 -35.16 37.90
CA SER A 377 13.43 -35.79 38.96
C SER A 377 12.43 -36.79 38.39
N SER A 378 12.44 -38.03 38.90
CA SER A 378 11.57 -39.11 38.44
C SER A 378 11.60 -39.28 36.91
N ALA A 379 12.78 -39.16 36.31
CA ALA A 379 12.96 -39.08 34.86
C ALA A 379 13.79 -40.24 34.30
N HIS A 380 13.60 -40.50 33.01
CA HIS A 380 14.36 -41.50 32.26
C HIS A 380 15.30 -40.83 31.26
N LEU A 381 16.61 -41.08 31.39
CA LEU A 381 17.62 -40.54 30.50
C LEU A 381 18.42 -41.66 29.83
N GLN A 382 18.50 -41.63 28.51
CA GLN A 382 19.22 -42.65 27.75
C GLN A 382 20.06 -42.03 26.63
N ALA A 383 21.39 -42.17 26.71
CA ALA A 383 22.32 -41.78 25.65
C ALA A 383 23.10 -43.01 25.16
N LEU A 384 22.62 -43.65 24.07
CA LEU A 384 23.15 -44.96 23.62
C LEU A 384 24.65 -44.90 23.25
N ALA A 385 25.08 -43.80 22.65
CA ALA A 385 26.47 -43.54 22.30
C ALA A 385 26.81 -42.09 22.66
N GLY A 386 27.07 -41.83 23.94
CA GLY A 386 27.32 -40.48 24.43
C GLY A 386 27.38 -40.36 25.95
N THR A 387 27.31 -39.11 26.40
CA THR A 387 27.46 -38.71 27.80
C THR A 387 26.17 -38.12 28.34
N VAL A 388 25.72 -38.57 29.52
CA VAL A 388 24.67 -37.90 30.28
C VAL A 388 25.34 -37.04 31.35
N SER A 389 25.13 -35.72 31.31
CA SER A 389 25.68 -34.74 32.27
C SER A 389 24.56 -34.05 33.03
N LEU A 390 24.52 -34.20 34.36
CA LEU A 390 23.45 -33.69 35.23
C LEU A 390 24.04 -32.91 36.42
N GLN A 391 23.44 -31.78 36.76
CA GLN A 391 23.78 -31.08 38.01
C GLN A 391 23.15 -31.79 39.22
N ARG A 392 21.87 -32.13 39.14
CA ARG A 392 21.15 -32.85 40.21
C ARG A 392 20.19 -33.87 39.62
N ALA A 393 20.24 -35.09 40.14
CA ALA A 393 19.37 -36.19 39.73
C ALA A 393 18.70 -36.82 40.96
N GLU A 394 17.37 -37.00 40.90
CA GLU A 394 16.57 -37.59 41.98
C GLU A 394 15.62 -38.64 41.41
N ASN A 395 15.60 -39.86 41.95
CA ASN A 395 14.69 -40.93 41.51
C ASN A 395 14.75 -41.20 40.00
N CYS A 396 15.92 -41.05 39.37
CA CYS A 396 16.08 -41.15 37.92
C CYS A 396 16.62 -42.52 37.50
N VAL A 397 16.25 -42.95 36.29
CA VAL A 397 16.87 -44.09 35.61
C VAL A 397 17.73 -43.57 34.47
N ILE A 398 19.03 -43.85 34.52
CA ILE A 398 20.03 -43.27 33.63
C ILE A 398 20.83 -44.39 32.95
N SER A 399 20.91 -44.37 31.63
CA SER A 399 21.71 -45.31 30.85
C SER A 399 22.53 -44.59 29.79
N ALA A 400 23.86 -44.68 29.84
CA ALA A 400 24.73 -44.08 28.83
C ALA A 400 26.14 -44.70 28.81
N THR A 401 26.93 -44.46 27.75
CA THR A 401 28.35 -44.83 27.74
C THR A 401 29.10 -44.16 28.89
N ARG A 402 28.84 -42.87 29.12
CA ARG A 402 29.44 -42.10 30.20
C ARG A 402 28.39 -41.31 30.97
N VAL A 403 28.48 -41.29 32.28
CA VAL A 403 27.55 -40.55 33.15
C VAL A 403 28.34 -39.64 34.09
N ARG A 404 27.98 -38.35 34.12
CA ARG A 404 28.56 -37.33 34.99
C ARG A 404 27.44 -36.67 35.78
N ILE A 405 27.43 -36.84 37.10
CA ILE A 405 26.40 -36.27 37.97
C ILE A 405 27.06 -35.55 39.14
N ALA A 406 26.72 -34.29 39.39
CA ALA A 406 27.26 -33.59 40.55
C ALA A 406 26.61 -34.07 41.86
N HIS A 407 25.28 -34.21 41.90
CA HIS A 407 24.54 -34.76 43.04
C HIS A 407 23.46 -35.76 42.60
N ALA A 408 23.52 -37.00 43.08
CA ALA A 408 22.56 -38.06 42.79
C ALA A 408 21.84 -38.52 44.08
N VAL A 409 20.52 -38.68 44.02
CA VAL A 409 19.69 -39.22 45.11
C VAL A 409 18.80 -40.33 44.59
N ASN A 410 18.90 -41.53 45.15
CA ASN A 410 18.06 -42.69 44.79
C ASN A 410 17.95 -42.92 43.26
N CYS A 411 19.07 -42.93 42.54
CA CYS A 411 19.10 -43.10 41.08
C CYS A 411 19.60 -44.50 40.68
N GLU A 412 19.00 -45.06 39.63
CA GLU A 412 19.48 -46.28 38.98
C GLU A 412 20.34 -45.89 37.77
N ILE A 413 21.63 -46.22 37.79
CA ILE A 413 22.60 -45.75 36.78
C ILE A 413 23.32 -46.95 36.16
N ILE A 414 23.30 -47.02 34.83
CA ILE A 414 24.01 -48.02 34.03
C ILE A 414 24.95 -47.28 33.07
N ALA A 415 26.26 -47.42 33.27
CA ALA A 415 27.26 -46.80 32.41
C ALA A 415 28.60 -47.54 32.39
N ASP A 416 29.36 -47.35 31.31
CA ASP A 416 30.73 -47.87 31.20
C ASP A 416 31.71 -47.02 32.04
N GLU A 417 31.52 -45.68 32.01
CA GLU A 417 32.23 -44.74 32.88
C GLU A 417 31.24 -43.92 33.71
N LEU A 418 31.44 -43.92 35.04
CA LEU A 418 30.59 -43.21 35.99
C LEU A 418 31.41 -42.24 36.84
N HIS A 419 31.02 -40.96 36.84
CA HIS A 419 31.55 -39.94 37.73
C HIS A 419 30.41 -39.29 38.51
N VAL A 420 30.37 -39.53 39.83
CA VAL A 420 29.39 -38.92 40.74
C VAL A 420 30.11 -38.11 41.81
N GLY A 421 29.74 -36.84 41.96
CA GLY A 421 30.33 -35.94 42.97
C GLY A 421 29.86 -36.27 44.38
N ARG A 422 28.53 -36.28 44.59
CA ARG A 422 27.86 -36.69 45.83
C ARG A 422 26.70 -37.64 45.53
N ALA A 423 26.58 -38.72 46.29
CA ALA A 423 25.49 -39.69 46.20
C ALA A 423 24.84 -39.87 47.58
N ASP A 424 23.51 -39.73 47.66
CA ASP A 424 22.70 -39.97 48.87
C ASP A 424 21.61 -41.03 48.64
#